data_AF-A0A949IAG3-F1
#
_entry.id   AF-A0A949IAG3-F1
#
_cell.length_a   1.000
_cell.length_b   1.000
_cell.length_c   1.000
_cell.angle_alpha   90.00
_cell.angle_beta   90.00
_cell.angle_gamma   90.00
#
_symmetry.space_group_name_H-M   'P 1'
#
loop_
_entity.id
_entity.type
_entity.pdbx_description
1 polymer ?
#
loop_
_entity_poly.entity_id
_entity_poly.type
_entity_poly.pdbx_seq_one_letter_code
_entity_poly.pdbx_strand_id
1 'polypeptide(L)'
;GDMMQVQIGQRLKKRFPEPPLSLYRALRTLNPSPYMYFYNFGGFHVVGASPEILVRQEQGAQGTKVIIRPLAGTRPRGGTQAQDLALERELLADPKERAEHVMLIDLARNDIGRVAKIGTVKVVEQMAVERYSHVMHIVSHVEGVLGDGVSAMDVFRATFPAGTLTGAPKVRAMEIIDELEPGKRGLYGGACGYLSFAGDMDLAIAIRTGIIKDGTLYVQAAAGVVADSDPEAEWRETEAKARAVLRAAEQVQQGLDE
;
A
#
# COMPACT_ATOMS: atom_id res chain seq x y z
N GLY A 1 0.78 21.44 -16.80
CA GLY A 1 -0.19 20.94 -15.80
C GLY A 1 -0.40 19.47 -16.06
N ASP A 2 0.70 18.72 -16.03
CA ASP A 2 0.81 17.45 -16.75
C ASP A 2 0.39 16.27 -15.85
N MET A 3 0.31 16.54 -14.54
CA MET A 3 -0.15 15.64 -13.50
C MET A 3 -0.70 16.44 -12.32
N MET A 4 -1.54 15.79 -11.51
CA MET A 4 -2.01 16.26 -10.22
C MET A 4 -1.09 15.79 -9.09
N GLN A 5 -0.56 14.57 -9.21
CA GLN A 5 0.31 13.95 -8.22
C GLN A 5 1.25 12.93 -8.88
N VAL A 6 2.46 12.78 -8.35
CA VAL A 6 3.37 11.67 -8.65
C VAL A 6 4.06 11.16 -7.39
N GLN A 7 4.24 9.85 -7.29
CA GLN A 7 4.92 9.19 -6.17
C GLN A 7 6.38 8.98 -6.54
N ILE A 8 7.30 9.75 -5.96
CA ILE A 8 8.75 9.61 -6.21
C ILE A 8 9.42 8.96 -5.01
N GLY A 9 10.24 7.94 -5.26
CA GLY A 9 10.85 7.14 -4.22
C GLY A 9 12.36 7.02 -4.29
N GLN A 10 12.89 6.47 -3.20
CA GLN A 10 14.30 6.15 -3.05
C GLN A 10 14.48 4.75 -2.48
N ARG A 11 15.59 4.11 -2.85
CA ARG A 11 15.96 2.77 -2.37
C ARG A 11 17.13 2.87 -1.41
N LEU A 12 16.87 2.51 -0.16
CA LEU A 12 17.85 2.37 0.90
C LEU A 12 18.41 0.95 0.88
N LYS A 13 19.68 0.81 1.28
CA LYS A 13 20.35 -0.49 1.43
C LYS A 13 21.09 -0.53 2.76
N LYS A 14 21.03 -1.68 3.44
CA LYS A 14 21.71 -1.95 4.71
C LYS A 14 22.33 -3.34 4.66
N ARG A 15 23.54 -3.50 5.19
CA ARG A 15 24.11 -4.84 5.39
C ARG A 15 23.24 -5.60 6.39
N PHE A 16 22.79 -6.79 6.02
CA PHE A 16 21.93 -7.65 6.82
C PHE A 16 22.36 -9.12 6.63
N PRO A 17 23.34 -9.59 7.41
CA PRO A 17 23.83 -10.97 7.33
C PRO A 17 22.98 -11.96 8.14
N GLU A 18 21.93 -11.48 8.80
CA GLU A 18 21.09 -12.25 9.71
C GLU A 18 20.07 -13.12 8.95
N PRO A 19 19.54 -14.18 9.58
CA PRO A 19 18.50 -15.02 8.97
C PRO A 19 17.29 -14.17 8.52
N PRO A 20 16.84 -14.28 7.25
CA PRO A 20 15.71 -13.48 6.74
C PRO A 20 14.40 -13.62 7.54
N LEU A 21 14.16 -14.80 8.11
CA LEU A 21 12.98 -15.05 8.95
C LEU A 21 13.00 -14.20 10.23
N SER A 22 14.18 -13.84 10.76
CA SER A 22 14.30 -12.97 11.93
C SER A 22 13.76 -11.57 11.63
N LEU A 23 13.99 -11.04 10.43
CA LEU A 23 13.40 -9.77 10.00
C LEU A 23 11.87 -9.84 9.98
N TYR A 24 11.29 -10.94 9.47
CA TYR A 24 9.84 -11.13 9.45
C TYR A 24 9.26 -11.14 10.87
N ARG A 25 9.91 -11.86 11.80
CA ARG A 25 9.48 -11.93 13.21
C ARG A 25 9.53 -10.55 13.87
N ALA A 26 10.63 -9.80 13.71
CA ALA A 26 10.75 -8.45 14.25
C ALA A 26 9.70 -7.50 13.65
N LEU A 27 9.49 -7.55 12.32
CA LEU A 27 8.52 -6.71 11.64
C LEU A 27 7.08 -7.01 12.10
N ARG A 28 6.74 -8.28 12.32
CA ARG A 28 5.44 -8.71 12.85
C ARG A 28 5.18 -8.17 14.26
N THR A 29 6.22 -8.09 15.09
CA THR A 29 6.12 -7.55 16.45
C THR A 29 5.99 -6.03 16.44
N LEU A 30 6.84 -5.33 15.69
CA LEU A 30 6.89 -3.86 15.69
C LEU A 30 5.75 -3.21 14.89
N ASN A 31 5.36 -3.79 13.76
CA ASN A 31 4.42 -3.19 12.81
C ASN A 31 3.43 -4.24 12.25
N PRO A 32 2.61 -4.87 13.11
CA PRO A 32 1.60 -5.81 12.63
C PRO A 32 0.66 -5.10 11.65
N SER A 33 0.48 -5.71 10.48
CA SER A 33 -0.35 -5.17 9.40
C SER A 33 -1.28 -6.26 8.86
N PRO A 34 -2.38 -5.91 8.17
CA PRO A 34 -3.32 -6.89 7.62
C PRO A 34 -2.66 -7.88 6.66
N TYR A 35 -1.61 -7.45 5.94
CA TYR A 35 -0.87 -8.29 5.00
C TYR A 35 0.58 -8.45 5.41
N MET A 36 0.86 -9.55 6.09
CA MET A 36 2.22 -9.98 6.45
C MET A 36 2.66 -11.11 5.53
N TYR A 37 3.84 -11.00 4.92
CA TYR A 37 4.35 -12.04 4.03
C TYR A 37 5.86 -12.26 4.16
N PHE A 38 6.24 -13.51 3.93
CA PHE A 38 7.61 -13.99 3.82
C PHE A 38 7.68 -14.92 2.61
N TYR A 39 8.45 -14.54 1.59
CA TYR A 39 8.72 -15.40 0.44
C TYR A 39 10.20 -15.74 0.38
N ASN A 40 10.48 -17.04 0.27
CA ASN A 40 11.82 -17.55 -0.01
C ASN A 40 11.88 -17.97 -1.48
N PHE A 41 12.62 -17.22 -2.28
CA PHE A 41 12.86 -17.51 -3.70
C PHE A 41 14.22 -18.20 -3.93
N GLY A 42 14.81 -18.77 -2.88
CA GLY A 42 16.16 -19.34 -2.89
C GLY A 42 17.22 -18.25 -2.85
N GLY A 43 17.54 -17.66 -4.00
CA GLY A 43 18.61 -16.67 -4.15
C GLY A 43 18.33 -15.31 -3.48
N PHE A 44 17.09 -15.04 -3.09
CA PHE A 44 16.70 -13.86 -2.34
C PHE A 44 15.40 -14.11 -1.57
N HIS A 45 15.10 -13.22 -0.62
CA HIS A 45 13.92 -13.29 0.21
C HIS A 45 13.15 -11.98 0.14
N VAL A 46 11.83 -12.06 0.29
CA VAL A 46 10.92 -10.92 0.41
C VAL A 46 10.27 -10.98 1.77
N VAL A 47 10.33 -9.89 2.53
CA VAL A 47 9.76 -9.77 3.86
C VAL A 47 8.96 -8.47 3.93
N GLY A 48 7.66 -8.54 4.21
CA GLY A 48 6.83 -7.33 4.20
C GLY A 48 5.66 -7.36 5.19
N ALA A 49 5.22 -6.15 5.51
CA ALA A 49 4.08 -5.84 6.37
C ALA A 49 3.27 -4.71 5.71
N SER A 50 2.51 -5.07 4.67
CA SER A 50 1.76 -4.08 3.90
C SER A 50 0.47 -3.68 4.63
N PRO A 51 0.22 -2.37 4.79
CA PRO A 51 -1.03 -1.86 5.34
C PRO A 51 -2.15 -1.83 4.30
N GLU A 52 -1.85 -1.99 3.01
CA GLU A 52 -2.75 -1.62 1.92
C GLU A 52 -3.00 -2.80 0.97
N ILE A 53 -4.29 -3.04 0.73
CA ILE A 53 -4.78 -3.98 -0.27
C ILE A 53 -4.63 -3.36 -1.67
N LEU A 54 -4.13 -4.13 -2.64
CA LEU A 54 -4.21 -3.75 -4.05
C LEU A 54 -5.61 -4.07 -4.59
N VAL A 55 -5.98 -5.35 -4.51
CA VAL A 55 -7.27 -5.85 -4.98
C VAL A 55 -7.57 -7.20 -4.34
N ARG A 56 -8.85 -7.44 -4.05
CA ARG A 56 -9.37 -8.75 -3.66
C ARG A 56 -10.48 -9.18 -4.61
N GLN A 57 -10.48 -10.45 -4.93
CA GLN A 57 -11.52 -11.14 -5.66
C GLN A 57 -12.01 -12.30 -4.81
N GLU A 58 -13.30 -12.36 -4.53
CA GLU A 58 -13.90 -13.40 -3.70
C GLU A 58 -15.31 -13.74 -4.17
N GLN A 59 -15.77 -14.96 -3.89
CA GLN A 59 -17.14 -15.36 -4.21
C GLN A 59 -18.16 -14.63 -3.32
N GLY A 60 -19.17 -14.02 -3.94
CA GLY A 60 -20.28 -13.35 -3.27
C GLY A 60 -21.63 -13.93 -3.64
N ALA A 61 -22.68 -13.51 -2.92
CA ALA A 61 -24.05 -14.00 -3.14
C ALA A 61 -24.62 -13.68 -4.53
N GLN A 62 -24.09 -12.66 -5.20
CA GLN A 62 -24.55 -12.16 -6.51
C GLN A 62 -23.53 -12.46 -7.63
N GLY A 63 -22.57 -13.36 -7.37
CA GLY A 63 -21.42 -13.64 -8.24
C GLY A 63 -20.09 -13.24 -7.59
N THR A 64 -19.01 -13.43 -8.35
CA THR A 64 -17.67 -13.07 -7.90
C THR A 64 -17.55 -11.56 -7.75
N LYS A 65 -17.09 -11.09 -6.60
CA LYS A 65 -16.88 -9.69 -6.28
C LYS A 65 -15.42 -9.31 -6.52
N VAL A 66 -15.19 -8.08 -6.99
CA VAL A 66 -13.89 -7.41 -6.98
C VAL A 66 -13.96 -6.25 -6.02
N ILE A 67 -12.98 -6.15 -5.14
CA ILE A 67 -12.94 -5.22 -4.01
C ILE A 67 -11.61 -4.48 -4.02
N ILE A 68 -11.68 -3.16 -3.86
CA ILE A 68 -10.54 -2.30 -3.53
C ILE A 68 -10.95 -1.49 -2.30
N ARG A 69 -10.04 -1.38 -1.34
CA ARG A 69 -10.22 -0.52 -0.16
C ARG A 69 -9.18 0.60 -0.20
N PRO A 70 -9.52 1.78 -0.76
CA PRO A 70 -8.62 2.91 -0.70
C PRO A 70 -8.35 3.35 0.73
N LEU A 71 -7.10 3.71 1.03
CA LEU A 71 -6.66 4.28 2.28
C LEU A 71 -6.04 5.66 2.01
N ALA A 72 -6.48 6.69 2.72
CA ALA A 72 -5.83 8.01 2.72
C ALA A 72 -5.93 8.65 4.10
N GLY A 73 -5.13 9.69 4.31
CA GLY A 73 -5.08 10.42 5.56
C GLY A 73 -4.55 9.60 6.73
N THR A 74 -3.71 10.23 7.55
CA THR A 74 -3.10 9.56 8.69
C THR A 74 -3.14 10.48 9.90
N ARG A 75 -3.57 9.94 11.05
CA ARG A 75 -3.32 10.55 12.36
C ARG A 75 -2.75 9.51 13.31
N PRO A 76 -1.87 9.90 14.25
CA PRO A 76 -1.45 9.00 15.32
C PRO A 76 -2.64 8.61 16.19
N ARG A 77 -2.53 7.50 16.93
CA ARG A 77 -3.52 7.17 17.97
C ARG A 77 -3.42 8.13 19.15
N GLY A 78 -4.56 8.49 19.73
CA GLY A 78 -4.60 9.32 20.94
C GLY A 78 -4.15 8.54 22.18
N GLY A 79 -3.51 9.24 23.13
CA GLY A 79 -3.14 8.65 24.42
C GLY A 79 -4.34 8.35 25.32
N THR A 80 -5.50 8.94 25.03
CA THR A 80 -6.79 8.68 25.69
C THR A 80 -7.91 8.55 24.66
N GLN A 81 -9.04 7.95 25.04
CA GLN A 81 -10.20 7.83 24.16
C GLN A 81 -10.72 9.20 23.67
N ALA A 82 -10.72 10.20 24.54
CA ALA A 82 -11.15 11.55 24.18
C ALA A 82 -10.21 12.19 23.14
N GLN A 83 -8.90 12.02 23.31
CA GLN A 83 -7.91 12.48 22.33
C GLN A 83 -8.03 11.72 21.00
N ASP A 84 -8.24 10.40 21.04
CA ASP A 84 -8.39 9.57 19.85
C ASP A 84 -9.61 9.97 19.02
N LEU A 85 -10.73 10.29 19.68
CA LEU A 85 -11.94 10.81 19.03
C LEU A 85 -11.76 12.24 18.50
N ALA A 86 -10.96 13.07 19.17
CA ALA A 86 -10.63 14.40 18.67
C ALA A 86 -9.80 14.33 17.39
N LEU A 87 -8.78 13.46 17.35
CA LEU A 87 -7.94 13.21 16.18
C LEU A 87 -8.74 12.61 15.01
N GLU A 88 -9.68 11.72 15.29
CA GLU A 88 -10.62 11.21 14.29
C GLU A 88 -11.45 12.33 13.66
N ARG A 89 -12.04 13.20 14.49
CA ARG A 89 -12.85 14.34 14.00
C ARG A 89 -12.02 15.33 13.21
N GLU A 90 -10.78 15.58 13.64
CA GLU A 90 -9.83 16.43 12.91
C GLU A 90 -9.52 15.84 11.53
N LEU A 91 -9.19 14.54 11.47
CA LEU A 91 -8.89 13.83 10.23
C LEU A 91 -10.08 13.88 9.25
N LEU A 92 -11.30 13.61 9.74
CA LEU A 92 -12.51 13.66 8.93
C LEU A 92 -12.94 15.08 8.55
N ALA A 93 -12.44 16.11 9.24
CA ALA A 93 -12.73 17.51 8.92
C ALA A 93 -11.70 18.12 7.96
N ASP A 94 -10.52 17.50 7.81
CA ASP A 94 -9.44 17.99 6.97
C ASP A 94 -9.83 18.00 5.48
N PRO A 95 -10.00 19.18 4.85
CA PRO A 95 -10.45 19.26 3.47
C PRO A 95 -9.43 18.69 2.48
N LYS A 96 -8.12 18.70 2.82
CA LYS A 96 -7.07 18.15 1.97
C LYS A 96 -7.19 16.62 1.93
N GLU A 97 -7.24 15.99 3.11
CA GLU A 97 -7.30 14.53 3.25
C GLU A 97 -8.58 13.97 2.61
N ARG A 98 -9.71 14.66 2.77
CA ARG A 98 -10.96 14.28 2.11
C ARG A 98 -10.87 14.38 0.59
N ALA A 99 -10.28 15.45 0.06
CA ALA A 99 -10.15 15.62 -1.38
C ALA A 99 -9.26 14.52 -2.00
N GLU A 100 -8.13 14.22 -1.36
CA GLU A 100 -7.26 13.11 -1.76
C GLU A 100 -8.00 11.76 -1.69
N HIS A 101 -8.75 11.51 -0.62
CA HIS A 101 -9.49 10.26 -0.48
C HIS A 101 -10.61 10.10 -1.52
N VAL A 102 -11.34 11.18 -1.87
CA VAL A 102 -12.34 11.13 -2.95
C VAL A 102 -11.68 10.75 -4.28
N MET A 103 -10.52 11.33 -4.58
CA MET A 103 -9.78 10.99 -5.80
C MET A 103 -9.42 9.49 -5.83
N LEU A 104 -8.99 8.91 -4.70
CA LEU A 104 -8.68 7.48 -4.63
C LEU A 104 -9.92 6.59 -4.78
N ILE A 105 -11.07 7.00 -4.24
CA ILE A 105 -12.35 6.31 -4.46
C ILE A 105 -12.70 6.30 -5.95
N ASP A 106 -12.57 7.44 -6.63
CA ASP A 106 -12.88 7.54 -8.05
C ASP A 106 -11.92 6.74 -8.92
N LEU A 107 -10.64 6.67 -8.55
CA LEU A 107 -9.69 5.78 -9.21
C LEU A 107 -10.06 4.31 -9.01
N ALA A 108 -10.39 3.90 -7.79
CA ALA A 108 -10.84 2.53 -7.51
C ALA A 108 -12.11 2.17 -8.28
N ARG A 109 -13.07 3.09 -8.38
CA ARG A 109 -14.28 2.92 -9.21
C ARG A 109 -13.93 2.78 -10.69
N ASN A 110 -12.98 3.57 -11.19
CA ASN A 110 -12.53 3.49 -12.57
C ASN A 110 -11.85 2.15 -12.87
N ASP A 111 -10.95 1.71 -12.00
CA ASP A 111 -10.20 0.46 -12.17
C ASP A 111 -11.13 -0.76 -12.09
N ILE A 112 -12.03 -0.84 -11.10
CA ILE A 112 -13.04 -1.90 -11.00
C ILE A 112 -14.02 -1.85 -12.18
N GLY A 113 -14.43 -0.65 -12.63
CA GLY A 113 -15.38 -0.46 -13.72
C GLY A 113 -14.93 -1.04 -15.06
N ARG A 114 -13.63 -1.26 -15.27
CA ARG A 114 -13.09 -1.90 -16.49
C ARG A 114 -13.35 -3.39 -16.55
N VAL A 115 -13.59 -4.04 -15.41
CA VAL A 115 -13.72 -5.50 -15.28
C VAL A 115 -15.05 -5.95 -14.67
N ALA A 116 -15.84 -5.01 -14.14
CA ALA A 116 -17.12 -5.28 -13.51
C ALA A 116 -18.31 -5.19 -14.49
N LYS A 117 -19.41 -5.87 -14.15
CA LYS A 117 -20.70 -5.74 -14.83
C LYS A 117 -21.20 -4.30 -14.71
N ILE A 118 -21.74 -3.76 -15.81
CA ILE A 118 -22.28 -2.40 -15.87
C ILE A 118 -23.31 -2.19 -14.75
N GLY A 119 -23.19 -1.07 -14.04
CA GLY A 119 -24.10 -0.70 -12.95
C GLY A 119 -23.87 -1.40 -11.62
N THR A 120 -22.87 -2.29 -11.50
CA THR A 120 -22.61 -3.03 -10.25
C THR A 120 -21.56 -2.40 -9.34
N VAL A 121 -20.75 -1.46 -9.87
CA VAL A 121 -19.71 -0.78 -9.09
C VAL A 121 -20.34 0.20 -8.11
N LYS A 122 -20.05 0.02 -6.83
CA LYS A 122 -20.61 0.83 -5.75
C LYS A 122 -19.59 1.05 -4.63
N VAL A 123 -19.73 2.19 -3.96
CA VAL A 123 -19.01 2.49 -2.71
C VAL A 123 -19.92 2.06 -1.57
N VAL A 124 -19.60 0.94 -0.92
CA VAL A 124 -20.46 0.36 0.14
C VAL A 124 -20.19 0.93 1.51
N GLU A 125 -18.98 1.46 1.71
CA GLU A 125 -18.59 2.21 2.89
C GLU A 125 -17.70 3.37 2.42
N GLN A 126 -17.97 4.58 2.93
CA GLN A 126 -17.29 5.79 2.48
C GLN A 126 -16.81 6.60 3.67
N MET A 127 -15.52 6.98 3.64
CA MET A 127 -14.91 7.90 4.61
C MET A 127 -15.04 7.40 6.07
N ALA A 128 -14.95 6.09 6.28
CA ALA A 128 -14.88 5.51 7.62
C ALA A 128 -13.47 5.63 8.20
N VAL A 129 -13.32 5.62 9.52
CA VAL A 129 -12.00 5.63 10.17
C VAL A 129 -11.63 4.24 10.66
N GLU A 130 -10.54 3.70 10.11
CA GLU A 130 -9.96 2.43 10.53
C GLU A 130 -8.78 2.68 11.46
N ARG A 131 -8.77 2.02 12.62
CA ARG A 131 -7.75 2.18 13.66
C ARG A 131 -6.78 1.03 13.65
N TYR A 132 -5.50 1.36 13.55
CA TYR A 132 -4.38 0.44 13.68
C TYR A 132 -3.68 0.67 15.04
N SER A 133 -2.62 -0.11 15.31
CA SER A 133 -1.90 -0.05 16.58
C SER A 133 -1.34 1.33 16.91
N HIS A 134 -0.84 2.06 15.90
CA HIS A 134 -0.15 3.34 16.09
C HIS A 134 -0.76 4.51 15.33
N VAL A 135 -1.62 4.24 14.36
CA VAL A 135 -2.24 5.23 13.48
C VAL A 135 -3.70 4.92 13.20
N MET A 136 -4.43 5.89 12.65
CA MET A 136 -5.74 5.72 12.05
C MET A 136 -5.75 6.29 10.63
N HIS A 137 -6.60 5.74 9.76
CA HIS A 137 -6.73 6.12 8.35
C HIS A 137 -8.19 6.33 7.97
N ILE A 138 -8.42 7.21 6.98
CA ILE A 138 -9.70 7.25 6.26
C ILE A 138 -9.70 6.09 5.28
N VAL A 139 -10.77 5.30 5.32
CA VAL A 139 -10.95 4.10 4.49
C VAL A 139 -12.30 4.16 3.80
N SER A 140 -12.32 3.70 2.56
CA SER A 140 -13.56 3.44 1.82
C SER A 140 -13.52 2.03 1.26
N HIS A 141 -14.67 1.47 0.96
CA HIS A 141 -14.82 0.15 0.36
C HIS A 141 -15.55 0.31 -0.97
N VAL A 142 -14.85 0.00 -2.06
CA VAL A 142 -15.42 -0.02 -3.41
C VAL A 142 -15.50 -1.47 -3.87
N GLU A 143 -16.69 -1.92 -4.24
CA GLU A 143 -16.91 -3.27 -4.76
C GLU A 143 -17.68 -3.24 -6.09
N GLY A 144 -17.46 -4.25 -6.93
CA GLY A 144 -18.23 -4.51 -8.15
C GLY A 144 -18.38 -6.00 -8.39
N VAL A 145 -19.38 -6.40 -9.18
CA VAL A 145 -19.55 -7.81 -9.59
C VAL A 145 -18.75 -8.04 -10.85
N LEU A 146 -17.88 -9.04 -10.85
CA LEU A 146 -17.00 -9.37 -11.97
C LEU A 146 -17.81 -9.68 -13.23
N GLY A 147 -17.34 -9.15 -14.38
CA GLY A 147 -17.92 -9.42 -15.70
C GLY A 147 -17.84 -10.90 -16.07
N ASP A 148 -18.77 -11.36 -16.91
CA ASP A 148 -18.76 -12.74 -17.37
C ASP A 148 -17.51 -13.01 -18.24
N GLY A 149 -16.82 -14.11 -17.98
CA GLY A 149 -15.60 -14.50 -18.71
C GLY A 149 -14.34 -13.71 -18.34
N VAL A 150 -14.40 -12.79 -17.37
CA VAL A 150 -13.23 -12.04 -16.90
C VAL A 150 -12.41 -12.89 -15.93
N SER A 151 -11.09 -12.95 -16.13
CA SER A 151 -10.18 -13.73 -15.27
C SER A 151 -9.60 -12.90 -14.13
N ALA A 152 -9.08 -13.55 -13.09
CA ALA A 152 -8.33 -12.89 -12.02
C ALA A 152 -7.12 -12.11 -12.54
N MET A 153 -6.51 -12.55 -13.65
CA MET A 153 -5.39 -11.84 -14.29
C MET A 153 -5.85 -10.55 -14.98
N ASP A 154 -7.07 -10.51 -15.51
CA ASP A 154 -7.65 -9.29 -16.09
C ASP A 154 -7.98 -8.28 -14.99
N VAL A 155 -8.49 -8.75 -13.85
CA VAL A 155 -8.67 -7.93 -12.64
C VAL A 155 -7.34 -7.35 -12.18
N PHE A 156 -6.30 -8.17 -12.08
CA PHE A 156 -4.96 -7.69 -11.73
C PHE A 156 -4.46 -6.64 -12.72
N ARG A 157 -4.53 -6.88 -14.03
CA ARG A 157 -4.12 -5.89 -15.06
C ARG A 157 -4.90 -4.58 -15.00
N ALA A 158 -6.19 -4.62 -14.69
CA ALA A 158 -7.03 -3.42 -14.62
C ALA A 158 -6.71 -2.55 -13.39
N THR A 159 -6.31 -3.18 -12.30
CA THR A 159 -6.07 -2.52 -10.99
C THR A 159 -4.60 -2.18 -10.76
N PHE A 160 -3.69 -2.85 -11.47
CA PHE A 160 -2.26 -2.70 -11.30
C PHE A 160 -1.65 -1.59 -12.19
N PRO A 161 -0.64 -0.85 -11.70
CA PRO A 161 -0.28 -0.67 -10.29
C PRO A 161 -1.26 0.27 -9.57
N ALA A 162 -1.20 0.28 -8.24
CA ALA A 162 -2.02 1.16 -7.43
C ALA A 162 -1.73 2.64 -7.72
N GLY A 163 -2.78 3.47 -7.74
CA GLY A 163 -2.65 4.93 -7.87
C GLY A 163 -1.83 5.56 -6.75
N THR A 164 -1.99 5.05 -5.53
CA THR A 164 -1.25 5.48 -4.34
C THR A 164 0.25 5.28 -4.45
N LEU A 165 0.73 4.47 -5.41
CA LEU A 165 2.15 4.23 -5.67
C LEU A 165 2.62 4.76 -7.02
N THR A 166 1.75 5.43 -7.77
CA THR A 166 2.09 6.01 -9.07
C THR A 166 1.77 7.49 -9.09
N GLY A 167 0.50 7.84 -9.23
CA GLY A 167 0.03 9.21 -9.30
C GLY A 167 -1.19 9.34 -10.22
N ALA A 168 -1.55 10.58 -10.52
CA ALA A 168 -2.72 10.91 -11.34
C ALA A 168 -2.37 12.03 -12.34
N PRO A 169 -2.60 11.83 -13.66
CA PRO A 169 -3.00 10.59 -14.34
C PRO A 169 -1.95 9.46 -14.25
N LYS A 170 -2.40 8.22 -14.05
CA LYS A 170 -1.55 7.04 -13.76
C LYS A 170 -0.41 6.85 -14.77
N VAL A 171 -0.71 6.89 -16.07
CA VAL A 171 0.29 6.67 -17.13
C VAL A 171 1.36 7.74 -17.13
N ARG A 172 0.98 9.03 -17.10
CA ARG A 172 1.94 10.13 -17.10
C ARG A 172 2.80 10.14 -15.83
N ALA A 173 2.21 9.85 -14.68
CA ALA A 173 2.96 9.72 -13.44
C ALA A 173 4.03 8.61 -13.50
N MET A 174 3.72 7.47 -14.13
CA MET A 174 4.69 6.37 -14.32
C MET A 174 5.83 6.73 -15.27
N GLU A 175 5.58 7.52 -16.33
CA GLU A 175 6.64 8.03 -17.21
C GLU A 175 7.61 8.92 -16.44
N ILE A 176 7.08 9.84 -15.62
CA ILE A 176 7.90 10.74 -14.78
C ILE A 176 8.71 9.94 -13.74
N ILE A 177 8.12 8.88 -13.16
CA ILE A 177 8.84 7.98 -12.27
C ILE A 177 10.03 7.32 -12.98
N ASP A 178 9.84 6.85 -14.21
CA ASP A 178 10.90 6.22 -15.02
C ASP A 178 11.99 7.23 -15.43
N GLU A 179 11.60 8.48 -15.69
CA GLU A 179 12.52 9.60 -15.99
C GLU A 179 13.38 9.99 -14.78
N LEU A 180 12.80 9.98 -13.56
CA LEU A 180 13.44 10.53 -12.36
C LEU A 180 14.11 9.49 -11.46
N GLU A 181 13.58 8.27 -11.34
CA GLU A 181 14.17 7.26 -10.47
C GLU A 181 15.41 6.62 -11.11
N PRO A 182 16.52 6.44 -10.36
CA PRO A 182 17.79 5.97 -10.92
C PRO A 182 17.79 4.48 -11.34
N GLY A 183 16.66 3.78 -11.18
CA GLY A 183 16.53 2.41 -11.61
C GLY A 183 15.14 1.85 -11.37
N LYS A 184 14.88 0.68 -11.96
CA LYS A 184 13.58 0.01 -11.87
C LYS A 184 13.22 -0.32 -10.42
N ARG A 185 11.94 -0.10 -10.08
CA ARG A 185 11.35 -0.39 -8.76
C ARG A 185 11.36 -1.87 -8.38
N GLY A 186 11.39 -2.77 -9.36
CA GLY A 186 11.32 -4.20 -9.11
C GLY A 186 10.01 -4.55 -8.41
N LEU A 187 10.10 -5.09 -7.18
CA LEU A 187 8.92 -5.43 -6.39
C LEU A 187 8.21 -4.20 -5.81
N TYR A 188 8.89 -3.07 -5.59
CA TYR A 188 8.30 -1.92 -4.92
C TYR A 188 7.12 -1.32 -5.70
N GLY A 189 5.98 -1.13 -5.03
CA GLY A 189 4.72 -0.74 -5.68
C GLY A 189 4.08 -1.86 -6.50
N GLY A 190 4.67 -3.05 -6.47
CA GLY A 190 4.16 -4.29 -7.02
C GLY A 190 3.02 -4.89 -6.18
N ALA A 191 2.84 -6.21 -6.30
CA ALA A 191 1.81 -6.94 -5.56
C ALA A 191 2.37 -8.20 -4.90
N CYS A 192 1.88 -8.49 -3.69
CA CYS A 192 2.20 -9.70 -2.93
C CYS A 192 0.90 -10.34 -2.47
N GLY A 193 0.73 -11.65 -2.69
CA GLY A 193 -0.47 -12.36 -2.30
C GLY A 193 -0.64 -13.68 -3.04
N TYR A 194 -1.86 -14.07 -3.35
CA TYR A 194 -2.16 -15.32 -4.04
C TYR A 194 -3.27 -15.20 -5.08
N LEU A 195 -3.24 -16.12 -6.04
CA LEU A 195 -4.34 -16.45 -6.94
C LEU A 195 -4.67 -17.94 -6.72
N SER A 196 -5.90 -18.23 -6.33
CA SER A 196 -6.36 -19.58 -6.00
C SER A 196 -6.93 -20.30 -7.23
N PHE A 197 -6.77 -21.62 -7.28
CA PHE A 197 -7.48 -22.46 -8.26
C PHE A 197 -9.01 -22.42 -8.12
N ALA A 198 -9.52 -22.03 -6.94
CA ALA A 198 -10.94 -21.82 -6.71
C ALA A 198 -11.46 -20.48 -7.29
N GLY A 199 -10.57 -19.64 -7.82
CA GLY A 199 -10.90 -18.35 -8.43
C GLY A 199 -10.79 -17.15 -7.47
N ASP A 200 -10.52 -17.36 -6.19
CA ASP A 200 -10.24 -16.25 -5.26
C ASP A 200 -8.85 -15.64 -5.51
N MET A 201 -8.71 -14.34 -5.28
CA MET A 201 -7.43 -13.64 -5.36
C MET A 201 -7.36 -12.60 -4.24
N ASP A 202 -6.23 -12.50 -3.57
CA ASP A 202 -6.03 -11.47 -2.55
C ASP A 202 -4.60 -10.96 -2.66
N LEU A 203 -4.47 -9.70 -3.05
CA LEU A 203 -3.19 -9.06 -3.34
C LEU A 203 -3.05 -7.79 -2.51
N ALA A 204 -1.96 -7.71 -1.76
CA ALA A 204 -1.51 -6.50 -1.10
C ALA A 204 -0.57 -5.71 -2.01
N ILE A 205 -0.52 -4.40 -1.84
CA ILE A 205 0.52 -3.58 -2.48
C ILE A 205 1.87 -3.91 -1.81
N ALA A 206 2.92 -4.07 -2.60
CA ALA A 206 4.26 -4.36 -2.11
C ALA A 206 4.99 -3.09 -1.60
N ILE A 207 4.53 -2.61 -0.44
CA ILE A 207 5.12 -1.52 0.35
C ILE A 207 5.49 -2.00 1.75
N ARG A 208 6.27 -1.20 2.49
CA ARG A 208 6.85 -1.61 3.80
C ARG A 208 7.48 -3.01 3.72
N THR A 209 8.26 -3.21 2.67
CA THR A 209 8.80 -4.49 2.24
C THR A 209 10.31 -4.39 2.06
N GLY A 210 11.02 -5.37 2.61
CA GLY A 210 12.43 -5.60 2.44
C GLY A 210 12.71 -6.74 1.46
N ILE A 211 13.67 -6.54 0.56
CA ILE A 211 14.28 -7.62 -0.24
C ILE A 211 15.64 -7.92 0.37
N ILE A 212 15.87 -9.17 0.76
CA ILE A 212 17.18 -9.61 1.27
C ILE A 212 17.86 -10.44 0.19
N LYS A 213 19.02 -9.97 -0.28
CA LYS A 213 19.83 -10.63 -1.30
C LYS A 213 21.31 -10.39 -1.01
N ASP A 214 22.13 -11.44 -1.09
CA ASP A 214 23.59 -11.37 -0.92
C ASP A 214 24.02 -10.64 0.37
N GLY A 215 23.37 -10.96 1.49
CA GLY A 215 23.64 -10.33 2.79
C GLY A 215 23.29 -8.83 2.87
N THR A 216 22.50 -8.33 1.92
CA THR A 216 22.05 -6.93 1.86
C THR A 216 20.52 -6.88 1.90
N LEU A 217 19.99 -6.04 2.79
CA LEU A 217 18.60 -5.66 2.85
C LEU A 217 18.38 -4.40 2.01
N TYR A 218 17.45 -4.47 1.06
CA TYR A 218 16.97 -3.35 0.25
C TYR A 218 15.56 -2.97 0.70
N VAL A 219 15.34 -1.68 0.98
CA VAL A 219 14.03 -1.13 1.35
C VAL A 219 13.77 0.07 0.47
N GLN A 220 12.58 0.13 -0.13
CA GLN A 220 12.17 1.27 -0.96
C GLN A 220 10.93 1.93 -0.37
N ALA A 221 10.89 3.26 -0.45
CA ALA A 221 9.76 4.08 -0.04
C ALA A 221 9.65 5.31 -0.95
N ALA A 222 8.43 5.84 -1.07
CA ALA A 222 8.09 7.00 -1.89
C ALA A 222 7.13 7.93 -1.16
N ALA A 223 7.10 9.17 -1.62
CA ALA A 223 6.22 10.21 -1.13
C ALA A 223 5.49 10.87 -2.32
N GLY A 224 4.27 11.34 -2.04
CA GLY A 224 3.36 11.84 -3.05
C GLY A 224 3.60 13.33 -3.26
N VAL A 225 4.24 13.67 -4.36
CA VAL A 225 4.53 15.06 -4.72
C VAL A 225 3.31 15.67 -5.42
N VAL A 226 2.81 16.76 -4.85
CA VAL A 226 1.78 17.64 -5.41
C VAL A 226 2.35 19.05 -5.62
N ALA A 227 1.55 19.96 -6.20
CA ALA A 227 2.02 21.31 -6.54
C ALA A 227 2.60 22.10 -5.36
N ASP A 228 2.04 21.93 -4.16
CA ASP A 228 2.43 22.65 -2.94
C ASP A 228 3.33 21.81 -2.01
N SER A 229 3.89 20.69 -2.49
CA SER A 229 4.76 19.83 -1.68
C SER A 229 6.07 20.54 -1.31
N ASP A 230 6.49 20.38 -0.05
CA ASP A 230 7.80 20.81 0.43
C ASP A 230 8.83 19.68 0.24
N PRO A 231 9.89 19.88 -0.57
CA PRO A 231 10.84 18.81 -0.90
C PRO A 231 11.47 18.12 0.31
N GLU A 232 11.77 18.87 1.37
CA GLU A 232 12.40 18.32 2.56
C GLU A 232 11.42 17.51 3.41
N ALA A 233 10.16 17.95 3.51
CA ALA A 233 9.08 17.19 4.12
C ALA A 233 8.84 15.86 3.40
N GLU A 234 8.74 15.87 2.05
CA GLU A 234 8.54 14.65 1.27
C GLU A 234 9.72 13.68 1.43
N TRP A 235 10.96 14.20 1.44
CA TRP A 235 12.15 13.38 1.73
C TRP A 235 12.05 12.71 3.11
N ARG A 236 11.76 13.49 4.17
CA ARG A 236 11.60 12.97 5.53
C ARG A 236 10.49 11.92 5.62
N GLU A 237 9.41 12.08 4.85
CA GLU A 237 8.33 11.09 4.78
C GLU A 237 8.82 9.75 4.19
N THR A 238 9.60 9.78 3.11
CA THR A 238 10.17 8.54 2.55
C THR A 238 11.08 7.82 3.56
N GLU A 239 11.90 8.55 4.31
CA GLU A 239 12.74 7.99 5.37
C GLU A 239 11.89 7.39 6.50
N ALA A 240 10.83 8.08 6.92
CA ALA A 240 9.92 7.60 7.95
C ALA A 240 9.20 6.31 7.54
N LYS A 241 8.74 6.23 6.28
CA LYS A 241 8.11 5.01 5.72
C LYS A 241 9.08 3.83 5.66
N ALA A 242 10.32 4.05 5.24
CA ALA A 242 11.34 3.00 5.19
C ALA A 242 11.80 2.55 6.59
N ARG A 243 11.74 3.45 7.58
CA ARG A 243 12.21 3.22 8.95
C ARG A 243 11.53 2.04 9.63
N ALA A 244 10.29 1.72 9.31
CA ALA A 244 9.59 0.56 9.88
C ALA A 244 10.35 -0.76 9.63
N VAL A 245 10.84 -0.97 8.41
CA VAL A 245 11.61 -2.17 8.04
C VAL A 245 13.05 -2.08 8.56
N LEU A 246 13.66 -0.89 8.49
CA LEU A 246 15.03 -0.69 8.95
C LEU A 246 15.19 -0.88 10.46
N ARG A 247 14.22 -0.40 11.27
CA ARG A 247 14.20 -0.62 12.72
C ARG A 247 14.04 -2.10 13.08
N ALA A 248 13.18 -2.81 12.35
CA ALA A 248 13.06 -4.26 12.53
C ALA A 248 14.38 -4.97 12.24
N ALA A 249 15.11 -4.54 11.21
CA ALA A 249 16.43 -5.07 10.91
C ALA A 249 17.47 -4.74 12.00
N GLU A 250 17.43 -3.53 12.54
CA GLU A 250 18.30 -3.09 13.64
C GLU A 250 18.05 -3.89 14.92
N GLN A 251 16.79 -4.10 15.29
CA GLN A 251 16.43 -4.92 16.45
C GLN A 251 16.96 -6.35 16.31
N VAL A 252 16.88 -6.94 15.12
CA VAL A 252 17.46 -8.27 14.88
C VAL A 252 18.99 -8.26 15.07
N GLN A 253 19.66 -7.20 14.63
CA GLN A 253 21.12 -7.07 14.73
C GLN A 253 21.62 -6.74 16.14
N GLN A 254 20.79 -6.08 16.96
CA GLN A 254 21.10 -5.74 18.36
C GLN A 254 20.73 -6.87 19.33
N GLY A 255 19.84 -7.78 18.92
CA GLY A 255 19.29 -8.84 19.75
C GLY A 255 17.81 -8.56 20.04
N LEU A 256 16.97 -9.60 19.97
CA LEU A 256 15.50 -9.46 20.13
C LEU A 256 15.06 -9.22 21.59
N ASP A 257 15.99 -9.28 22.55
CA ASP A 257 15.73 -9.34 23.99
C ASP A 257 16.24 -8.11 24.78
N GLU A 258 16.61 -7.01 24.10
CA GLU A 258 16.88 -5.70 24.74
C GLU A 258 15.82 -4.65 24.37
#